data_AF-A0A969EL64-F1
#
_entry.id   AF-A0A969EL64-F1
#
_cell.length_a   1.000
_cell.length_b   1.000
_cell.length_c   1.000
_cell.angle_alpha   90.00
_cell.angle_beta   90.00
_cell.angle_gamma   90.00
#
_symmetry.space_group_name_H-M   'P 1'
#
loop_
_entity.id
_entity.type
_entity.pdbx_description
1 polymer ?
#
loop_
_entity_poly.entity_id
_entity_poly.type
_entity_poly.pdbx_seq_one_letter_code
_entity_poly.pdbx_strand_id
1 'polypeptide(L)' 'MMGEDKSALKLSLLFQMTIPGAPNIYYGDEIGMTGAGDPDCRRAFRWDQPETWDQDLLQFYKNA' A
#
# COMPACT_ATOMS: atom_id res chain seq x y z
N MET A 1 4.17 -6.03 5.17
CA MET A 1 4.17 -4.56 5.05
C MET A 1 4.82 -3.96 6.30
N MET A 2 6.09 -3.54 6.23
CA MET A 2 6.84 -2.82 7.29
C MET A 2 6.56 -3.21 8.76
N GLY A 3 6.41 -4.51 9.06
CA GLY A 3 6.07 -4.97 10.42
C GLY A 3 4.75 -4.41 10.98
N GLU A 4 3.78 -4.10 10.12
CA GLU A 4 2.50 -3.43 10.45
C GLU A 4 2.63 -1.98 10.94
N ASP A 5 3.81 -1.37 10.82
CA ASP A 5 4.02 0.05 11.10
C ASP A 5 3.52 0.93 9.94
N LYS A 6 2.30 1.45 10.08
CA LYS A 6 1.67 2.35 9.12
C LYS A 6 2.39 3.71 9.02
N SER A 7 3.07 4.16 10.07
CA SER A 7 3.78 5.45 10.05
C SER A 7 5.02 5.36 9.17
N ALA A 8 5.79 4.28 9.31
CA ALA A 8 6.94 3.99 8.46
C ALA A 8 6.54 3.83 6.98
N LEU A 9 5.41 3.17 6.71
CA LEU A 9 4.85 3.04 5.37
C LEU A 9 4.49 4.42 4.76
N LYS A 10 3.75 5.25 5.51
CA LYS A 10 3.34 6.59 5.03
C LYS A 10 4.54 7.49 4.74
N LEU A 11 5.58 7.44 5.56
CA LEU A 11 6.83 8.18 5.32
C LEU A 11 7.57 7.67 4.08
N SER A 12 7.61 6.35 3.88
CA SER A 12 8.22 5.74 2.69
C SER A 12 7.46 6.12 1.42
N LEU A 13 6.13 6.14 1.46
CA LEU A 13 5.30 6.61 0.36
C LEU A 13 5.51 8.09 0.07
N LEU A 14 5.51 8.94 1.10
CA LEU A 14 5.77 10.38 0.94
C LEU A 14 7.11 10.61 0.23
N PHE A 15 8.14 9.88 0.62
CA PHE A 15 9.44 9.92 -0.06
C PHE A 15 9.33 9.44 -1.51
N GLN A 16 8.67 8.31 -1.77
CA GLN A 16 8.47 7.77 -3.12
C GLN A 16 7.74 8.77 -4.05
N MET A 17 6.71 9.45 -3.55
CA MET A 17 5.87 10.37 -4.32
C MET A 17 6.51 11.76 -4.52
N THR A 18 7.54 12.10 -3.76
CA THR A 18 8.19 13.43 -3.81
C THR A 18 9.57 13.42 -4.47
N ILE A 19 10.13 12.26 -4.80
CA ILE A 19 11.37 12.15 -5.57
C ILE A 19 11.10 12.31 -7.06
N PRO A 20 11.95 13.06 -7.81
CA PRO A 20 11.87 13.12 -9.26
C PRO A 20 11.95 11.73 -9.91
N GLY A 21 10.93 11.37 -10.69
CA GLY A 21 10.86 10.08 -11.38
C GLY A 21 9.43 9.72 -11.77
N ALA A 22 9.19 8.44 -12.00
CA ALA A 22 7.86 7.87 -12.22
C ALA A 22 7.55 6.89 -11.07
N PRO A 23 6.85 7.32 -10.01
CA PRO A 23 6.53 6.44 -8.89
C PRO A 23 5.64 5.27 -9.35
N ASN A 24 5.81 4.11 -8.72
CA ASN A 24 5.06 2.90 -9.03
C ASN A 24 4.51 2.29 -7.74
N ILE A 25 3.23 1.95 -7.76
CA ILE A 25 2.52 1.35 -6.62
C ILE A 25 2.26 -0.11 -6.96
N TYR A 26 2.59 -1.02 -6.03
CA TYR A 26 2.23 -2.42 -6.17
C TYR A 26 0.78 -2.63 -5.73
N TYR A 27 0.00 -3.33 -6.55
CA TYR A 27 -1.44 -3.46 -6.35
C TYR A 27 -1.76 -4.03 -4.97
N GLY A 28 -2.65 -3.36 -4.24
CA GLY A 28 -3.03 -3.77 -2.89
C GLY A 28 -2.29 -3.05 -1.78
N ASP A 29 -1.11 -2.47 -2.04
CA ASP A 29 -0.39 -1.70 -1.02
C ASP A 29 -1.22 -0.50 -0.55
N GLU A 30 -1.94 0.14 -1.46
CA GLU A 30 -2.78 1.31 -1.20
C GLU A 30 -3.97 1.01 -0.29
N ILE A 31 -4.41 -0.24 -0.21
CA ILE A 31 -5.50 -0.70 0.67
C ILE A 31 -4.98 -1.51 1.87
N GLY A 32 -3.66 -1.58 2.07
CA GLY A 32 -3.05 -2.26 3.21
C GLY A 32 -2.93 -3.78 3.06
N MET A 33 -2.90 -4.33 1.84
CA MET A 33 -2.70 -5.76 1.63
C MET A 33 -1.34 -6.20 2.20
N THR A 34 -1.35 -7.26 3.00
CA THR A 34 -0.14 -7.88 3.53
C THR A 34 0.21 -9.14 2.75
N GLY A 35 1.51 -9.39 2.63
CA GLY A 35 2.08 -10.61 2.07
C GLY A 35 3.55 -10.74 2.48
N ALA A 36 4.03 -11.97 2.56
CA ALA A 36 5.44 -12.31 2.74
C ALA A 36 6.17 -12.34 1.38
N GLY A 37 7.19 -13.19 1.23
CA GLY A 37 7.85 -13.40 -0.06
C GLY A 37 6.96 -14.13 -1.07
N ASP A 38 7.48 -14.36 -2.28
CA ASP A 38 6.83 -15.18 -3.30
C ASP A 38 6.48 -16.58 -2.74
N PRO A 39 5.26 -17.10 -2.90
CA PRO A 39 4.10 -16.60 -3.68
C PRO A 39 3.14 -15.68 -2.92
N ASP A 40 3.37 -15.45 -1.64
CA ASP A 40 2.42 -14.77 -0.75
C ASP A 40 2.26 -13.28 -1.07
N CYS A 41 3.24 -12.64 -1.71
CA CYS A 41 3.10 -11.26 -2.21
C CYS A 41 2.10 -11.13 -3.36
N ARG A 42 1.70 -12.22 -4.03
CA ARG A 42 0.83 -12.22 -5.21
C ARG A 42 -0.61 -12.63 -4.90
N ARG A 43 -1.08 -12.32 -3.69
CA ARG A 43 -2.47 -12.61 -3.27
C ARG A 43 -3.48 -11.94 -4.20
N ALA A 44 -4.63 -12.56 -4.36
CA ALA A 44 -5.74 -11.98 -5.10
C ALA A 44 -6.18 -10.67 -4.44
N PHE A 45 -6.44 -9.66 -5.27
CA PHE A 45 -6.98 -8.40 -4.80
C PHE A 45 -8.42 -8.58 -4.32
N ARG A 46 -8.77 -8.00 -3.19
CA ARG A 46 -10.06 -8.19 -2.50
C ARG A 46 -11.14 -7.26 -3.02
N TRP A 47 -11.49 -7.39 -4.31
CA TRP A 47 -12.54 -6.58 -4.95
C TRP A 47 -13.94 -6.84 -4.39
N ASP A 48 -14.17 -8.06 -3.92
CA ASP A 48 -15.43 -8.56 -3.36
C ASP A 48 -15.66 -8.13 -1.90
N GLN A 49 -14.63 -7.58 -1.24
CA GLN A 49 -14.65 -7.23 0.19
C GLN A 49 -14.08 -5.81 0.43
N PRO A 50 -14.67 -4.75 -0.16
CA PRO A 50 -14.18 -3.37 -0.03
C PRO A 50 -14.19 -2.86 1.43
N GLU A 51 -15.01 -3.43 2.30
CA GLU A 51 -15.04 -3.16 3.73
C GLU A 51 -13.75 -3.58 4.47
N THR A 52 -12.94 -4.45 3.85
CA THR A 52 -11.66 -4.89 4.42
C THR A 52 -10.49 -3.98 4.06
N TRP A 53 -10.71 -2.99 3.19
CA TRP A 53 -9.67 -2.07 2.75
C TRP A 53 -9.35 -1.04 3.84
N ASP A 54 -8.07 -0.73 4.00
CA ASP A 54 -7.65 0.41 4.82
C ASP A 54 -7.98 1.72 4.11
N GLN A 55 -9.17 2.28 4.41
CA GLN A 55 -9.68 3.50 3.77
C GLN A 55 -8.82 4.73 4.11
N ASP A 56 -8.25 4.78 5.32
CA ASP A 56 -7.37 5.88 5.73
C ASP A 56 -6.05 5.85 4.95
N LEU A 57 -5.51 4.66 4.73
CA LEU A 57 -4.32 4.48 3.90
C LEU A 57 -4.63 4.81 2.43
N LEU A 58 -5.73 4.32 1.88
CA LEU A 58 -6.13 4.62 0.51
C LEU A 58 -6.30 6.12 0.28
N GLN A 59 -6.91 6.83 1.23
CA GLN A 59 -7.06 8.28 1.14
C GLN A 59 -5.70 9.00 1.24
N PHE A 60 -4.76 8.47 2.02
CA PHE A 60 -3.40 8.99 2.07
C PHE A 60 -2.69 8.82 0.72
N TYR A 61 -2.77 7.64 0.09
CA TYR A 61 -2.22 7.41 -1.24
C TYR A 61 -2.79 8.35 -2.31
N LYS A 62 -4.08 8.69 -2.24
CA LYS A 62 -4.73 9.63 -3.17
C LYS A 62 -4.31 11.09 -2.97
N ASN A 63 -3.87 11.45 -1.77
CA ASN A 63 -3.50 12.81 -1.40
C ASN A 63 -1.98 13.06 -1.45
N ALA A 64 -1.18 12.01 -1.63
CA ALA A 64 0.28 12.04 -1.64
C ALA A 64 0.84 12.63 -2.95
#